data_AF-R7HA13-F1
#
_entry.id   AF-R7HA13-F1
#
_cell.length_a   1.000
_cell.length_b   1.000
_cell.length_c   1.000
_cell.angle_alpha   90.00
_cell.angle_beta   90.00
_cell.angle_gamma   90.00
#
_symmetry.space_group_name_H-M   'P 1'
#
loop_
_entity.id
_entity.type
_entity.pdbx_description
1 polymer ?
#
loop_
_entity_poly.entity_id
_entity_poly.type
_entity_poly.pdbx_seq_one_letter_code
_entity_poly.pdbx_strand_id
1 'polypeptide(L)'
;MTKMLKNIIAGAAMLVAACLFGQVQPVQAADDYALRLADDNQWYYYQDDEVDTAYQGLALNEYGWWYVSDGTIDWDYTGMALNEYGWWYVTGGTVDFNYTGMALNEYGWWYFNNGVLDLSYTGMALNDYGWWYFNKGHLDLSYTGMALNEYGWWYFDNGMLDLTYTGMACNKYGWWYFTDGILDLEYYGLGENEYGLWLYEDGRIDFDYTGSITDGLQIYIIQNGHVTEISEVHCNLDPNDPYYNYEYAYRTGDTSVIKTDEQKAFFEGLSAYLDAAFEYNTLFEQEKAVHDYMVLNSAYDYKSYQNGTVPAASHTAEGIFVYKTAVCDGYASAFKLCMDILGIPCETITGTADGGGHAWNAVMLDDEWYMVDVTWDDPVPDTPGQVLYGYFNITDEKMKQDHTYTSDIKADGTKYYYLGMQENYFTDAEIDDYYAYISEKASETSGNVTITAMVESTDQEIDSEWLGTFTDSGRLEISYRELSLSVQWSGHIATFTWTLKR
;
A
#
# COMPACT_ATOMS: atom_id res chain seq x y z
N MET A 1 -60.58 51.92 -21.10
CA MET A 1 -59.82 51.08 -20.14
C MET A 1 -58.38 50.94 -20.64
N THR A 2 -57.76 52.05 -21.05
CA THR A 2 -56.66 52.03 -22.06
C THR A 2 -55.51 52.98 -21.70
N LYS A 3 -55.34 53.28 -20.40
CA LYS A 3 -54.27 54.17 -19.90
C LYS A 3 -53.58 53.68 -18.62
N MET A 4 -53.91 52.49 -18.09
CA MET A 4 -53.33 51.97 -16.84
C MET A 4 -52.48 50.70 -16.99
N LEU A 5 -52.31 50.16 -18.21
CA LEU A 5 -51.44 48.99 -18.47
C LEU A 5 -50.10 49.34 -19.15
N LYS A 6 -49.89 50.60 -19.59
CA LYS A 6 -48.64 51.03 -20.26
C LYS A 6 -47.44 51.21 -19.32
N ASN A 7 -47.64 51.21 -17.99
CA ASN A 7 -46.59 51.55 -17.02
C ASN A 7 -45.95 50.35 -16.29
N ILE A 8 -46.35 49.11 -16.57
CA ILE A 8 -45.83 47.93 -15.85
C ILE A 8 -44.81 47.12 -16.68
N ILE A 9 -44.83 47.21 -18.01
CA ILE A 9 -43.92 46.44 -18.88
C ILE A 9 -42.71 47.26 -19.34
N ALA A 10 -42.87 48.58 -19.56
CA ALA A 10 -41.74 49.47 -19.88
C ALA A 10 -40.74 49.66 -18.73
N GLY A 11 -41.13 49.29 -17.49
CA GLY A 11 -40.29 49.43 -16.30
C GLY A 11 -39.22 48.34 -16.15
N ALA A 12 -39.37 47.17 -16.79
CA ALA A 12 -38.43 46.06 -16.62
C ALA A 12 -37.20 46.19 -17.54
N ALA A 13 -37.37 46.67 -18.77
CA ALA A 13 -36.27 46.83 -19.73
C ALA A 13 -35.37 48.04 -19.43
N MET A 14 -35.90 49.12 -18.83
CA MET A 14 -35.12 50.31 -18.46
C MET A 14 -34.40 50.20 -17.10
N LEU A 15 -34.84 49.34 -16.17
CA LEU A 15 -34.25 49.29 -14.83
C LEU A 15 -32.91 48.54 -14.76
N VAL A 16 -32.61 47.62 -15.68
CA VAL A 16 -31.35 46.85 -15.62
C VAL A 16 -30.17 47.70 -16.14
N ALA A 17 -30.39 48.57 -17.13
CA ALA A 17 -29.37 49.50 -17.62
C ALA A 17 -29.01 50.60 -16.59
N ALA A 18 -29.96 50.98 -15.71
CA ALA A 18 -29.75 52.02 -14.71
C ALA A 18 -28.91 51.58 -13.49
N CYS A 19 -28.75 50.27 -13.26
CA CYS A 19 -28.04 49.75 -12.09
C CYS A 19 -26.50 49.76 -12.22
N LEU A 20 -25.94 50.04 -13.41
CA LEU A 20 -24.49 50.06 -13.63
C LEU A 20 -23.90 51.45 -13.90
N PHE A 21 -24.70 52.44 -14.33
CA PHE A 21 -24.22 53.81 -14.51
C PHE A 21 -25.27 54.81 -14.04
N GLY A 22 -25.02 55.42 -12.89
CA GLY A 22 -25.91 56.39 -12.26
C GLY A 22 -26.05 57.66 -13.11
N GLN A 23 -27.03 57.70 -14.00
CA GLN A 23 -27.69 58.91 -14.51
C GLN A 23 -29.04 58.53 -15.14
N VAL A 24 -30.14 58.97 -14.52
CA VAL A 24 -31.50 58.76 -15.02
C VAL A 24 -31.78 59.82 -16.09
N GLN A 25 -31.93 59.43 -17.36
CA GLN A 25 -32.47 60.29 -18.41
C GLN A 25 -34.00 60.07 -18.54
N PRO A 26 -34.79 61.12 -18.84
CA PRO A 26 -36.24 61.01 -18.89
C PRO A 26 -36.73 60.24 -20.13
N VAL A 27 -37.87 59.55 -19.95
CA VAL A 27 -38.60 58.74 -20.94
C VAL A 27 -38.81 59.48 -22.25
N GLN A 28 -38.25 58.94 -23.35
CA GLN A 28 -38.52 59.37 -24.72
C GLN A 28 -39.95 58.96 -25.10
N ALA A 29 -40.72 59.90 -25.65
CA ALA A 29 -42.10 59.66 -26.09
C ALA A 29 -42.13 58.60 -27.21
N ALA A 30 -43.16 57.77 -27.23
CA ALA A 30 -43.32 56.59 -28.10
C ALA A 30 -43.43 56.87 -29.62
N ASP A 31 -43.08 58.07 -30.09
CA ASP A 31 -43.32 58.51 -31.48
C ASP A 31 -42.05 58.58 -32.36
N ASP A 32 -40.89 58.06 -31.90
CA ASP A 32 -39.62 58.24 -32.64
C ASP A 32 -38.69 57.01 -32.66
N TYR A 33 -39.25 55.80 -32.53
CA TYR A 33 -38.48 54.58 -32.79
C TYR A 33 -38.25 54.41 -34.30
N ALA A 34 -37.05 54.03 -34.70
CA ALA A 34 -36.77 53.70 -36.10
C ALA A 34 -37.53 52.44 -36.56
N LEU A 35 -37.81 51.49 -35.67
CA LEU A 35 -38.61 50.30 -35.96
C LEU A 35 -40.10 50.53 -35.61
N ARG A 36 -40.98 50.57 -36.61
CA ARG A 36 -42.40 50.96 -36.48
C ARG A 36 -43.33 49.97 -37.16
N LEU A 37 -44.53 49.77 -36.61
CA LEU A 37 -45.58 48.92 -37.20
C LEU A 37 -46.33 49.70 -38.29
N ALA A 38 -46.37 49.17 -39.51
CA ALA A 38 -47.11 49.74 -40.62
C ALA A 38 -48.56 49.21 -40.70
N ASP A 39 -49.37 49.82 -41.56
CA ASP A 39 -50.79 49.50 -41.75
C ASP A 39 -51.06 48.07 -42.25
N ASP A 40 -50.06 47.44 -42.87
CA ASP A 40 -50.08 46.05 -43.32
C ASP A 40 -49.75 45.04 -42.20
N ASN A 41 -49.62 45.52 -40.97
CA ASN A 41 -49.31 44.76 -39.77
C ASN A 41 -47.92 44.10 -39.81
N GLN A 42 -46.97 44.68 -40.56
CA GLN A 42 -45.55 44.36 -40.56
C GLN A 42 -44.73 45.46 -39.88
N TRP A 43 -43.60 45.08 -39.27
CA TRP A 43 -42.66 46.02 -38.67
C TRP A 43 -41.58 46.38 -39.68
N TYR A 44 -41.38 47.68 -39.90
CA TYR A 44 -40.37 48.23 -40.80
C TYR A 44 -39.40 49.13 -40.05
N TYR A 45 -38.13 49.06 -40.43
CA TYR A 45 -37.11 50.01 -40.02
C TYR A 45 -37.13 51.24 -40.94
N TYR A 46 -37.14 52.42 -40.34
CA TYR A 46 -37.23 53.69 -41.03
C TYR A 46 -35.99 54.55 -40.76
N GLN A 47 -35.46 55.13 -41.83
CA GLN A 47 -34.44 56.17 -41.80
C GLN A 47 -34.95 57.37 -42.61
N ASP A 48 -34.91 58.57 -42.04
CA ASP A 48 -35.43 59.79 -42.67
C ASP A 48 -36.89 59.66 -43.18
N ASP A 49 -37.74 58.96 -42.42
CA ASP A 49 -39.14 58.63 -42.73
C ASP A 49 -39.39 57.75 -43.97
N GLU A 50 -38.34 57.16 -44.56
CA GLU A 50 -38.44 56.13 -45.59
C GLU A 50 -38.05 54.76 -45.02
N VAL A 51 -38.64 53.68 -45.55
CA VAL A 51 -38.26 52.31 -45.16
C VAL A 51 -36.86 52.05 -45.70
N ASP A 52 -35.89 51.83 -44.81
CA ASP A 52 -34.54 51.43 -45.21
C ASP A 52 -34.47 49.91 -45.33
N THR A 53 -34.70 49.42 -46.55
CA THR A 53 -34.63 48.00 -46.89
C THR A 53 -33.20 47.45 -46.86
N ALA A 54 -32.17 48.29 -46.69
CA ALA A 54 -30.78 47.84 -46.56
C ALA A 54 -30.35 47.65 -45.10
N TYR A 55 -31.17 48.08 -44.13
CA TYR A 55 -30.85 47.96 -42.72
C TYR A 55 -30.76 46.50 -42.28
N GLN A 56 -29.65 46.17 -41.62
CA GLN A 56 -29.40 44.89 -40.96
C GLN A 56 -28.80 45.15 -39.58
N GLY A 57 -29.43 44.62 -38.54
CA GLY A 57 -28.96 44.79 -37.16
C GLY A 57 -30.08 44.92 -36.15
N LEU A 58 -29.74 45.26 -34.91
CA LEU A 58 -30.72 45.41 -33.83
C LEU A 58 -31.41 46.77 -33.93
N ALA A 59 -32.73 46.80 -33.79
CA ALA A 59 -33.51 48.04 -33.69
C ALA A 59 -34.49 47.97 -32.51
N LEU A 60 -34.63 49.09 -31.80
CA LEU A 60 -35.49 49.23 -30.63
C LEU A 60 -36.90 49.68 -31.04
N ASN A 61 -37.92 49.06 -30.46
CA ASN A 61 -39.29 49.56 -30.46
C ASN A 61 -39.87 49.55 -29.03
N GLU A 62 -41.17 49.84 -28.88
CA GLU A 62 -41.84 49.85 -27.57
C GLU A 62 -41.90 48.49 -26.85
N TYR A 63 -41.55 47.40 -27.54
CA TYR A 63 -41.55 46.02 -27.02
C TYR A 63 -40.14 45.48 -26.75
N GLY A 64 -39.08 46.16 -27.18
CA GLY A 64 -37.70 45.75 -26.95
C GLY A 64 -36.83 45.84 -28.21
N TRP A 65 -35.68 45.17 -28.16
CA TRP A 65 -34.74 45.07 -29.28
C TRP A 65 -35.07 43.88 -30.17
N TRP A 66 -35.11 44.13 -31.48
CA TRP A 66 -35.43 43.15 -32.50
C TRP A 66 -34.33 43.11 -33.55
N TYR A 67 -34.01 41.92 -34.03
CA TYR A 67 -33.13 41.76 -35.18
C TYR A 67 -33.89 42.05 -36.46
N VAL A 68 -33.38 42.99 -37.24
CA VAL A 68 -33.95 43.42 -38.50
C VAL A 68 -33.05 42.94 -39.63
N SER A 69 -33.66 42.34 -40.65
CA SER A 69 -33.02 41.99 -41.92
C SER A 69 -33.88 42.52 -43.07
N ASP A 70 -33.22 43.08 -44.09
CA ASP A 70 -33.86 43.71 -45.25
C ASP A 70 -34.94 44.75 -44.86
N GLY A 71 -34.68 45.50 -43.78
CA GLY A 71 -35.60 46.52 -43.26
C GLY A 71 -36.84 46.00 -42.54
N THR A 72 -36.97 44.69 -42.29
CA THR A 72 -38.09 44.07 -41.54
C THR A 72 -37.60 43.16 -40.41
N ILE A 73 -38.43 42.87 -39.40
CA ILE A 73 -38.05 41.91 -38.34
C ILE A 73 -37.85 40.52 -38.93
N ASP A 74 -36.69 39.93 -38.68
CA ASP A 74 -36.43 38.51 -38.92
C ASP A 74 -36.75 37.71 -37.66
N TRP A 75 -37.92 37.08 -37.67
CA TRP A 75 -38.45 36.30 -36.54
C TRP A 75 -37.75 34.97 -36.32
N ASP A 76 -36.96 34.50 -37.29
CA ASP A 76 -36.26 33.22 -37.23
C ASP A 76 -34.79 33.38 -36.81
N TYR A 77 -34.29 34.62 -36.78
CA TYR A 77 -32.91 34.89 -36.39
C TYR A 77 -32.61 34.46 -34.96
N THR A 78 -31.59 33.62 -34.80
CA THR A 78 -31.01 33.23 -33.51
C THR A 78 -29.50 33.29 -33.63
N GLY A 79 -28.85 34.12 -32.80
CA GLY A 79 -27.41 34.39 -32.92
C GLY A 79 -26.96 35.68 -32.26
N MET A 80 -25.74 36.11 -32.56
CA MET A 80 -25.12 37.31 -32.00
C MET A 80 -25.40 38.54 -32.86
N ALA A 81 -25.94 39.60 -32.26
CA ALA A 81 -26.14 40.88 -32.94
C ALA A 81 -25.54 42.05 -32.15
N LEU A 82 -24.97 43.03 -32.86
CA LEU A 82 -24.30 44.20 -32.30
C LEU A 82 -25.23 45.42 -32.33
N ASN A 83 -25.23 46.21 -31.26
CA ASN A 83 -25.75 47.59 -31.25
C ASN A 83 -24.75 48.53 -30.54
N GLU A 84 -25.15 49.78 -30.30
CA GLU A 84 -24.31 50.77 -29.62
C GLU A 84 -23.95 50.43 -28.16
N TYR A 85 -24.64 49.46 -27.55
CA TYR A 85 -24.40 48.98 -26.19
C TYR A 85 -23.56 47.69 -26.13
N GLY A 86 -23.23 47.10 -27.28
CA GLY A 86 -22.41 45.90 -27.38
C GLY A 86 -23.10 44.74 -28.09
N TRP A 87 -22.57 43.53 -27.87
CA TRP A 87 -23.08 42.30 -28.46
C TRP A 87 -24.15 41.67 -27.59
N TRP A 88 -25.27 41.32 -28.20
CA TRP A 88 -26.43 40.70 -27.58
C TRP A 88 -26.75 39.36 -28.23
N TYR A 89 -27.26 38.42 -27.44
CA TYR A 89 -27.81 37.18 -27.94
C TYR A 89 -29.28 37.36 -28.29
N VAL A 90 -29.66 36.89 -29.48
CA VAL A 90 -31.02 36.99 -30.01
C VAL A 90 -31.56 35.56 -30.14
N THR A 91 -32.81 35.36 -29.71
CA THR A 91 -33.56 34.12 -29.88
C THR A 91 -34.89 34.45 -30.55
N GLY A 92 -35.17 33.87 -31.71
CA GLY A 92 -36.44 34.09 -32.43
C GLY A 92 -36.69 35.57 -32.75
N GLY A 93 -35.66 36.28 -33.21
CA GLY A 93 -35.74 37.67 -33.65
C GLY A 93 -35.71 38.73 -32.54
N THR A 94 -35.72 38.37 -31.25
CA THR A 94 -35.63 39.34 -30.14
C THR A 94 -34.47 39.04 -29.18
N VAL A 95 -33.94 40.08 -28.53
CA VAL A 95 -32.85 39.94 -27.54
C VAL A 95 -33.32 39.08 -26.36
N ASP A 96 -32.57 38.02 -26.06
CA ASP A 96 -32.85 37.09 -24.98
C ASP A 96 -31.99 37.40 -23.75
N PHE A 97 -32.56 38.20 -22.84
CA PHE A 97 -31.90 38.60 -21.59
C PHE A 97 -31.69 37.45 -20.58
N ASN A 98 -32.24 36.26 -20.83
CA ASN A 98 -32.03 35.09 -19.96
C ASN A 98 -30.99 34.13 -20.51
N TYR A 99 -30.48 34.37 -21.72
CA TYR A 99 -29.50 33.50 -22.34
C TYR A 99 -28.15 33.56 -21.62
N THR A 100 -27.68 32.41 -21.15
CA THR A 100 -26.32 32.24 -20.62
C THR A 100 -25.73 31.00 -21.27
N GLY A 101 -24.61 31.17 -22.00
CA GLY A 101 -24.09 30.11 -22.85
C GLY A 101 -23.05 30.61 -23.86
N MET A 102 -22.82 29.80 -24.90
CA MET A 102 -21.82 30.07 -25.93
C MET A 102 -22.50 30.44 -27.25
N ALA A 103 -22.04 31.53 -27.88
CA ALA A 103 -22.51 31.93 -29.20
C ALA A 103 -21.36 32.08 -30.19
N LEU A 104 -21.59 31.73 -31.47
CA LEU A 104 -20.57 31.71 -32.51
C LEU A 104 -20.74 32.91 -33.45
N ASN A 105 -19.62 33.56 -33.80
CA ASN A 105 -19.53 34.46 -34.94
C ASN A 105 -18.28 34.14 -35.78
N GLU A 106 -17.97 34.99 -36.77
CA GLU A 106 -16.80 34.83 -37.64
C GLU A 106 -15.44 34.86 -36.91
N TYR A 107 -15.41 35.36 -35.67
CA TYR A 107 -14.22 35.41 -34.80
C TYR A 107 -14.16 34.26 -33.77
N GLY A 108 -15.09 33.31 -33.84
CA GLY A 108 -15.14 32.14 -32.97
C GLY A 108 -16.25 32.20 -31.92
N TRP A 109 -16.10 31.39 -30.88
CA TRP A 109 -17.09 31.25 -29.81
C TRP A 109 -16.87 32.28 -28.70
N TRP A 110 -17.97 32.86 -28.23
CA TRP A 110 -18.02 33.89 -27.21
C TRP A 110 -18.99 33.51 -26.10
N TYR A 111 -18.66 33.90 -24.86
CA TYR A 111 -19.49 33.63 -23.70
C TYR A 111 -20.49 34.76 -23.45
N PHE A 112 -21.75 34.40 -23.25
CA PHE A 112 -22.83 35.30 -22.90
C PHE A 112 -23.36 35.01 -21.51
N ASN A 113 -23.68 36.07 -20.77
CA ASN A 113 -24.27 36.00 -19.45
C ASN A 113 -25.46 36.97 -19.39
N ASN A 114 -26.66 36.45 -19.15
CA ASN A 114 -27.91 37.23 -19.19
C ASN A 114 -28.10 38.03 -20.50
N GLY A 115 -27.83 37.39 -21.64
CA GLY A 115 -28.07 37.92 -22.98
C GLY A 115 -27.01 38.87 -23.51
N VAL A 116 -26.00 39.24 -22.73
CA VAL A 116 -24.91 40.14 -23.13
C VAL A 116 -23.56 39.42 -23.15
N LEU A 117 -22.68 39.79 -24.09
CA LEU A 117 -21.30 39.31 -24.16
C LEU A 117 -20.54 39.64 -22.88
N ASP A 118 -19.95 38.63 -22.23
CA ASP A 118 -19.18 38.78 -21.00
C ASP A 118 -17.69 38.57 -21.24
N LEU A 119 -16.97 39.66 -21.49
CA LEU A 119 -15.51 39.67 -21.68
C LEU A 119 -14.70 39.47 -20.38
N SER A 120 -15.36 39.42 -19.22
CA SER A 120 -14.70 39.15 -17.94
C SER A 120 -14.69 37.66 -17.60
N TYR A 121 -15.53 36.87 -18.27
CA TYR A 121 -15.68 35.45 -17.99
C TYR A 121 -14.39 34.67 -18.30
N THR A 122 -13.90 33.92 -17.33
CA THR A 122 -12.82 32.93 -17.49
C THR A 122 -13.24 31.68 -16.74
N GLY A 123 -13.36 30.55 -17.44
CA GLY A 123 -13.99 29.36 -16.89
C GLY A 123 -14.36 28.37 -17.98
N MET A 124 -15.31 27.48 -17.69
CA MET A 124 -15.73 26.43 -18.61
C MET A 124 -17.21 26.58 -19.01
N ALA A 125 -17.50 26.44 -20.29
CA ALA A 125 -18.86 26.51 -20.83
C ALA A 125 -19.18 25.29 -21.69
N LEU A 126 -20.45 24.89 -21.71
CA LEU A 126 -20.94 23.68 -22.39
C LEU A 126 -21.65 24.06 -23.71
N ASN A 127 -21.39 23.29 -24.76
CA ASN A 127 -22.23 23.23 -25.96
C ASN A 127 -22.48 21.77 -26.38
N ASP A 128 -23.10 21.56 -27.54
CA ASP A 128 -23.42 20.22 -28.07
C ASP A 128 -22.19 19.35 -28.36
N TYR A 129 -20.99 19.94 -28.39
CA TYR A 129 -19.72 19.25 -28.62
C TYR A 129 -18.95 18.94 -27.32
N GLY A 130 -19.43 19.43 -26.17
CA GLY A 130 -18.82 19.21 -24.87
C GLY A 130 -18.44 20.51 -24.14
N TRP A 131 -17.58 20.38 -23.15
CA TRP A 131 -17.11 21.48 -22.31
C TRP A 131 -15.85 22.12 -22.89
N TRP A 132 -15.83 23.44 -22.92
CA TRP A 132 -14.77 24.25 -23.51
C TRP A 132 -14.26 25.32 -22.55
N TYR A 133 -12.97 25.62 -22.60
CA TYR A 133 -12.35 26.64 -21.78
C TYR A 133 -12.46 28.03 -22.44
N PHE A 134 -12.87 29.00 -21.65
CA PHE A 134 -12.98 30.40 -22.04
C PHE A 134 -11.99 31.24 -21.24
N ASN A 135 -11.33 32.16 -21.94
CA ASN A 135 -10.42 33.14 -21.38
C ASN A 135 -10.91 34.53 -21.81
N LYS A 136 -11.31 35.36 -20.85
CA LYS A 136 -11.86 36.71 -21.09
C LYS A 136 -13.00 36.73 -22.13
N GLY A 137 -13.94 35.81 -21.97
CA GLY A 137 -15.16 35.71 -22.78
C GLY A 137 -14.98 35.08 -24.15
N HIS A 138 -13.78 34.65 -24.54
CA HIS A 138 -13.48 34.00 -25.82
C HIS A 138 -12.96 32.57 -25.62
N LEU A 139 -13.30 31.67 -26.54
CA LEU A 139 -12.83 30.28 -26.54
C LEU A 139 -11.30 30.21 -26.72
N ASP A 140 -10.62 29.57 -25.77
CA ASP A 140 -9.16 29.43 -25.79
C ASP A 140 -8.75 27.98 -26.12
N LEU A 141 -8.54 27.71 -27.40
CA LEU A 141 -8.08 26.40 -27.90
C LEU A 141 -6.60 26.10 -27.58
N SER A 142 -5.87 27.04 -26.99
CA SER A 142 -4.49 26.82 -26.57
C SER A 142 -4.37 26.45 -25.10
N TYR A 143 -5.48 26.43 -24.37
CA TYR A 143 -5.49 26.15 -22.95
C TYR A 143 -5.33 24.65 -22.66
N THR A 144 -4.25 24.30 -21.97
CA THR A 144 -4.09 23.00 -21.32
C THR A 144 -3.86 23.25 -19.83
N GLY A 145 -4.65 22.63 -18.97
CA GLY A 145 -4.65 22.89 -17.53
C GLY A 145 -5.92 22.42 -16.85
N MET A 146 -6.30 23.07 -15.75
CA MET A 146 -7.50 22.68 -14.99
C MET A 146 -8.52 23.81 -14.88
N ALA A 147 -9.81 23.46 -14.87
CA ALA A 147 -10.92 24.39 -14.70
C ALA A 147 -11.90 23.88 -13.63
N LEU A 148 -12.52 24.79 -12.90
CA LEU A 148 -13.43 24.49 -11.79
C LEU A 148 -14.89 24.75 -12.20
N ASN A 149 -15.78 23.81 -11.88
CA ASN A 149 -17.23 24.02 -11.82
C ASN A 149 -17.79 23.53 -10.48
N GLU A 150 -19.11 23.46 -10.36
CA GLU A 150 -19.81 22.98 -9.18
C GLU A 150 -19.55 21.51 -8.82
N TYR A 151 -19.02 20.71 -9.76
CA TYR A 151 -18.71 19.29 -9.57
C TYR A 151 -17.24 19.03 -9.23
N GLY A 152 -16.37 20.04 -9.33
CA GLY A 152 -14.95 19.91 -9.00
C GLY A 152 -14.03 20.46 -10.08
N TRP A 153 -12.76 20.08 -9.98
CA TRP A 153 -11.72 20.44 -10.94
C TRP A 153 -11.63 19.40 -12.06
N TRP A 154 -11.55 19.89 -13.29
CA TRP A 154 -11.52 19.10 -14.50
C TRP A 154 -10.31 19.43 -15.35
N TYR A 155 -9.74 18.43 -16.01
CA TYR A 155 -8.61 18.61 -16.90
C TYR A 155 -9.04 19.01 -18.30
N PHE A 156 -8.33 19.97 -18.87
CA PHE A 156 -8.53 20.49 -20.21
C PHE A 156 -7.26 20.28 -21.03
N ASP A 157 -7.44 19.81 -22.26
CA ASP A 157 -6.41 19.75 -23.27
C ASP A 157 -6.87 20.48 -24.53
N ASN A 158 -6.03 21.36 -25.08
CA ASN A 158 -6.34 22.15 -26.28
C ASN A 158 -7.71 22.86 -26.21
N GLY A 159 -8.05 23.38 -25.04
CA GLY A 159 -9.28 24.12 -24.76
C GLY A 159 -10.54 23.26 -24.56
N MET A 160 -10.45 21.93 -24.62
CA MET A 160 -11.57 21.01 -24.45
C MET A 160 -11.39 20.13 -23.20
N LEU A 161 -12.49 19.80 -22.52
CA LEU A 161 -12.48 18.82 -21.44
C LEU A 161 -12.00 17.45 -21.93
N ASP A 162 -10.99 16.89 -21.29
CA ASP A 162 -10.46 15.56 -21.59
C ASP A 162 -10.76 14.58 -20.44
N LEU A 163 -11.78 13.75 -20.64
CA LEU A 163 -12.20 12.69 -19.69
C LEU A 163 -11.33 11.43 -19.77
N THR A 164 -10.34 11.38 -20.66
CA THR A 164 -9.39 10.27 -20.77
C THR A 164 -8.06 10.56 -20.08
N TYR A 165 -7.90 11.78 -19.59
CA TYR A 165 -6.67 12.21 -18.96
C TYR A 165 -6.50 11.62 -17.55
N THR A 166 -5.46 10.82 -17.39
CA THR A 166 -4.96 10.39 -16.08
C THR A 166 -3.50 10.82 -15.96
N GLY A 167 -3.19 11.61 -14.94
CA GLY A 167 -1.90 12.26 -14.81
C GLY A 167 -1.95 13.43 -13.82
N MET A 168 -1.09 14.43 -14.02
CA MET A 168 -0.99 15.54 -13.08
C MET A 168 -1.10 16.92 -13.73
N ALA A 169 -1.74 17.83 -13.01
CA ALA A 169 -1.84 19.23 -13.41
C ALA A 169 -1.53 20.16 -12.25
N CYS A 170 -0.91 21.31 -12.55
CA CYS A 170 -0.60 22.31 -11.54
C CYS A 170 -1.59 23.47 -11.55
N ASN A 171 -1.80 24.06 -10.38
CA ASN A 171 -2.41 25.37 -10.22
C ASN A 171 -1.62 26.18 -9.18
N LYS A 172 -2.12 27.35 -8.80
CA LYS A 172 -1.47 28.23 -7.81
C LYS A 172 -1.32 27.60 -6.40
N TYR A 173 -1.99 26.50 -6.12
CA TYR A 173 -1.94 25.78 -4.85
C TYR A 173 -0.99 24.58 -4.87
N GLY A 174 -0.47 24.19 -6.04
CA GLY A 174 0.45 23.07 -6.17
C GLY A 174 0.11 22.14 -7.34
N TRP A 175 0.67 20.94 -7.28
CA TRP A 175 0.42 19.86 -8.23
C TRP A 175 -0.66 18.91 -7.70
N TRP A 176 -1.54 18.49 -8.59
CA TRP A 176 -2.70 17.66 -8.28
C TRP A 176 -2.80 16.48 -9.25
N TYR A 177 -3.30 15.35 -8.78
CA TYR A 177 -3.50 14.16 -9.59
C TYR A 177 -4.93 14.11 -10.16
N PHE A 178 -5.06 13.64 -11.39
CA PHE A 178 -6.32 13.48 -12.10
C PHE A 178 -6.47 12.04 -12.54
N THR A 179 -7.68 11.51 -12.41
CA THR A 179 -8.08 10.19 -12.90
C THR A 179 -9.32 10.40 -13.78
N ASP A 180 -9.29 9.93 -15.03
CA ASP A 180 -10.39 10.08 -16.00
C ASP A 180 -10.89 11.54 -16.15
N GLY A 181 -9.94 12.48 -16.16
CA GLY A 181 -10.17 13.91 -16.38
C GLY A 181 -10.70 14.69 -15.18
N ILE A 182 -10.94 14.05 -14.03
CA ILE A 182 -11.38 14.70 -12.78
C ILE A 182 -10.28 14.64 -11.72
N LEU A 183 -10.20 15.68 -10.89
CA LEU A 183 -9.30 15.73 -9.74
C LEU A 183 -9.59 14.56 -8.79
N ASP A 184 -8.56 13.74 -8.54
CA ASP A 184 -8.63 12.58 -7.67
C ASP A 184 -7.97 12.90 -6.33
N LEU A 185 -8.79 13.18 -5.32
CA LEU A 185 -8.34 13.49 -3.96
C LEU A 185 -8.05 12.25 -3.11
N GLU A 186 -8.30 11.05 -3.63
CA GLU A 186 -8.04 9.78 -2.94
C GLU A 186 -6.80 9.09 -3.48
N TYR A 187 -6.17 9.65 -4.53
CA TYR A 187 -4.98 9.08 -5.14
C TYR A 187 -3.79 9.07 -4.18
N TYR A 188 -3.24 7.88 -3.99
CA TYR A 188 -1.96 7.60 -3.34
C TYR A 188 -1.08 6.82 -4.32
N GLY A 189 0.12 7.30 -4.61
CA GLY A 189 1.01 6.67 -5.57
C GLY A 189 2.05 7.61 -6.16
N LEU A 190 2.72 7.17 -7.22
CA LEU A 190 3.77 7.93 -7.88
C LEU A 190 3.26 8.61 -9.15
N GLY A 191 3.55 9.89 -9.30
CA GLY A 191 3.28 10.65 -10.52
C GLY A 191 4.55 11.33 -11.05
N GLU A 192 4.69 11.42 -12.38
CA GLU A 192 5.83 12.06 -13.04
C GLU A 192 5.51 13.45 -13.63
N ASN A 193 6.37 14.45 -13.39
CA ASN A 193 6.42 15.72 -14.12
C ASN A 193 7.82 15.97 -14.71
N GLU A 194 8.02 17.13 -15.32
CA GLU A 194 9.30 17.60 -15.87
C GLU A 194 10.46 17.65 -14.85
N TYR A 195 10.17 17.59 -13.54
CA TYR A 195 11.16 17.56 -12.46
C TYR A 195 11.42 16.14 -11.91
N GLY A 196 10.74 15.12 -12.44
CA GLY A 196 10.90 13.72 -12.08
C GLY A 196 9.65 13.12 -11.44
N LEU A 197 9.87 12.03 -10.71
CA LEU A 197 8.82 11.23 -10.08
C LEU A 197 8.57 11.69 -8.63
N TRP A 198 7.30 11.82 -8.25
CA TRP A 198 6.88 12.36 -6.96
C TRP A 198 5.84 11.47 -6.30
N LEU A 199 5.91 11.35 -4.98
CA LEU A 199 4.86 10.71 -4.18
C LEU A 199 3.68 11.66 -4.01
N TYR A 200 2.51 11.13 -4.29
CA TYR A 200 1.22 11.75 -4.03
C TYR A 200 0.54 11.06 -2.85
N GLU A 201 -0.05 11.88 -1.99
CA GLU A 201 -0.97 11.49 -0.94
C GLU A 201 -2.14 12.48 -0.95
N ASP A 202 -3.37 11.96 -0.81
CA ASP A 202 -4.61 12.73 -0.94
C ASP A 202 -4.69 13.56 -2.23
N GLY A 203 -4.23 13.00 -3.34
CA GLY A 203 -4.29 13.64 -4.65
C GLY A 203 -3.32 14.80 -4.89
N ARG A 204 -2.37 15.06 -3.98
CA ARG A 204 -1.34 16.11 -4.12
C ARG A 204 0.04 15.56 -3.80
N ILE A 205 1.09 16.26 -4.25
CA ILE A 205 2.46 15.91 -3.87
C ILE A 205 2.63 16.03 -2.34
N ASP A 206 3.14 14.98 -1.71
CA ASP A 206 3.52 14.98 -0.31
C ASP A 206 4.98 15.42 -0.15
N PHE A 207 5.19 16.73 -0.02
CA PHE A 207 6.52 17.31 0.18
C PHE A 207 7.14 16.99 1.55
N ASP A 208 6.36 16.48 2.51
CA ASP A 208 6.85 16.18 3.86
C ASP A 208 7.35 14.72 3.98
N TYR A 209 7.00 13.85 3.02
CA TYR A 209 7.45 12.46 3.03
C TYR A 209 8.96 12.31 2.75
N THR A 210 9.65 11.61 3.63
CA THR A 210 11.00 11.08 3.40
C THR A 210 11.06 9.65 3.91
N GLY A 211 11.45 8.72 3.04
CA GLY A 211 11.39 7.30 3.33
C GLY A 211 11.53 6.47 2.06
N SER A 212 10.89 5.30 2.05
CA SER A 212 10.81 4.46 0.87
C SER A 212 9.43 3.85 0.74
N ILE A 213 8.92 3.76 -0.47
CA ILE A 213 7.75 2.96 -0.81
C ILE A 213 8.14 1.86 -1.78
N THR A 214 7.32 0.82 -1.83
CA THR A 214 7.49 -0.29 -2.77
C THR A 214 6.28 -0.34 -3.70
N ASP A 215 6.54 -0.41 -5.01
CA ASP A 215 5.52 -0.70 -6.02
C ASP A 215 6.02 -1.85 -6.90
N GLY A 216 5.37 -3.00 -6.72
CA GLY A 216 5.85 -4.28 -7.22
C GLY A 216 7.26 -4.61 -6.72
N LEU A 217 8.19 -4.94 -7.63
CA LEU A 217 9.59 -5.22 -7.28
C LEU A 217 10.44 -3.95 -7.16
N GLN A 218 9.89 -2.75 -7.34
CA GLN A 218 10.69 -1.52 -7.29
C GLN A 218 10.53 -0.82 -5.95
N ILE A 219 11.66 -0.45 -5.35
CA ILE A 219 11.74 0.35 -4.13
C ILE A 219 12.10 1.78 -4.55
N TYR A 220 11.27 2.74 -4.19
CA TYR A 220 11.47 4.14 -4.50
C TYR A 220 11.93 4.87 -3.24
N ILE A 221 13.18 5.35 -3.23
CA ILE A 221 13.74 6.13 -2.13
C ILE A 221 13.38 7.60 -2.34
N ILE A 222 12.59 8.13 -1.41
CA ILE A 222 11.94 9.44 -1.55
C ILE A 222 12.50 10.41 -0.51
N GLN A 223 12.80 11.64 -0.94
CA GLN A 223 13.19 12.75 -0.10
C GLN A 223 12.33 13.97 -0.41
N ASN A 224 11.62 14.48 0.60
CA ASN A 224 10.67 15.59 0.48
C ASN A 224 9.67 15.39 -0.69
N GLY A 225 9.10 14.19 -0.79
CA GLY A 225 8.17 13.79 -1.86
C GLY A 225 8.81 13.44 -3.19
N HIS A 226 10.09 13.79 -3.44
CA HIS A 226 10.78 13.50 -4.70
C HIS A 226 11.49 12.15 -4.67
N VAL A 227 11.32 11.33 -5.71
CA VAL A 227 12.07 10.09 -5.87
C VAL A 227 13.51 10.40 -6.25
N THR A 228 14.43 10.02 -5.36
CA THR A 228 15.88 10.25 -5.49
C THR A 228 16.65 9.03 -6.00
N GLU A 229 16.14 7.82 -5.72
CA GLU A 229 16.77 6.56 -6.12
C GLU A 229 15.68 5.50 -6.32
N ILE A 230 15.94 4.57 -7.25
CA ILE A 230 15.10 3.39 -7.49
C ILE A 230 16.00 2.16 -7.30
N SER A 231 15.58 1.26 -6.42
CA SER A 231 16.20 -0.04 -6.16
C SER A 231 15.21 -1.16 -6.46
N GLU A 232 15.64 -2.41 -6.37
CA GLU A 232 14.79 -3.58 -6.61
C GLU A 232 14.69 -4.46 -5.35
N VAL A 233 13.48 -4.92 -5.06
CA VAL A 233 13.24 -6.01 -4.12
C VAL A 233 13.76 -7.30 -4.74
N HIS A 234 14.68 -7.96 -4.05
CA HIS A 234 15.14 -9.29 -4.43
C HIS A 234 14.34 -10.36 -3.70
N CYS A 235 13.69 -11.25 -4.46
CA CYS A 235 13.12 -12.50 -3.95
C CYS A 235 14.14 -13.62 -4.16
N ASN A 236 14.30 -14.48 -3.16
CA ASN A 236 15.24 -15.60 -3.16
C ASN A 236 14.66 -16.83 -3.87
N LEU A 237 13.34 -17.01 -3.84
CA LEU A 237 12.66 -18.10 -4.53
C LEU A 237 12.63 -17.84 -6.06
N ASP A 238 12.70 -18.94 -6.82
CA ASP A 238 12.47 -18.88 -8.27
C ASP A 238 11.04 -18.40 -8.56
N PRO A 239 10.80 -17.53 -9.56
CA PRO A 239 9.44 -17.10 -9.93
C PRO A 239 8.46 -18.22 -10.30
N ASN A 240 8.95 -19.43 -10.60
CA ASN A 240 8.13 -20.62 -10.85
C ASN A 240 7.92 -21.49 -9.60
N ASP A 241 8.55 -21.16 -8.47
CA ASP A 241 8.33 -21.84 -7.21
C ASP A 241 6.87 -21.64 -6.74
N PRO A 242 6.18 -22.70 -6.29
CA PRO A 242 4.80 -22.58 -5.82
C PRO A 242 4.62 -21.60 -4.65
N TYR A 243 5.68 -21.26 -3.91
CA TYR A 243 5.65 -20.33 -2.79
C TYR A 243 6.12 -18.90 -3.14
N TYR A 244 6.56 -18.64 -4.38
CA TYR A 244 7.08 -17.33 -4.81
C TYR A 244 6.12 -16.18 -4.50
N ASN A 245 4.81 -16.36 -4.73
CA ASN A 245 3.83 -15.31 -4.48
C ASN A 245 3.74 -14.92 -3.00
N TYR A 246 4.04 -15.84 -2.07
CA TYR A 246 4.07 -15.52 -0.64
C TYR A 246 5.30 -14.70 -0.28
N GLU A 247 6.48 -15.05 -0.81
CA GLU A 247 7.68 -14.23 -0.64
C GLU A 247 7.50 -12.84 -1.26
N TYR A 248 7.00 -12.77 -2.50
CA TYR A 248 6.72 -11.52 -3.18
C TYR A 248 5.79 -10.65 -2.35
N ALA A 249 4.67 -11.20 -1.88
CA ALA A 249 3.73 -10.45 -1.03
C ALA A 249 4.39 -10.00 0.28
N TYR A 250 5.23 -10.84 0.90
CA TYR A 250 5.94 -10.51 2.14
C TYR A 250 6.92 -9.37 1.96
N ARG A 251 7.75 -9.43 0.90
CA ARG A 251 8.81 -8.45 0.66
C ARG A 251 8.32 -7.13 0.08
N THR A 252 7.21 -7.16 -0.68
CA THR A 252 6.69 -5.97 -1.39
C THR A 252 5.51 -5.32 -0.69
N GLY A 253 4.78 -6.07 0.17
CA GLY A 253 3.50 -5.65 0.72
C GLY A 253 2.33 -5.78 -0.26
N ASP A 254 2.56 -6.14 -1.52
CA ASP A 254 1.52 -6.36 -2.52
C ASP A 254 0.83 -7.72 -2.29
N THR A 255 -0.20 -7.69 -1.45
CA THR A 255 -1.02 -8.86 -1.16
C THR A 255 -2.03 -9.17 -2.27
N SER A 256 -2.09 -8.39 -3.36
CA SER A 256 -3.02 -8.66 -4.46
C SER A 256 -2.73 -9.99 -5.14
N VAL A 257 -1.50 -10.52 -5.07
CA VAL A 257 -1.13 -11.83 -5.60
C VAL A 257 -1.71 -13.00 -4.81
N ILE A 258 -2.18 -12.76 -3.58
CA ILE A 258 -2.84 -13.74 -2.71
C ILE A 258 -4.34 -13.74 -3.03
N LYS A 259 -4.85 -14.83 -3.60
CA LYS A 259 -6.18 -14.86 -4.25
C LYS A 259 -7.27 -15.58 -3.46
N THR A 260 -6.91 -16.52 -2.59
CA THR A 260 -7.90 -17.33 -1.83
C THR A 260 -7.73 -17.17 -0.33
N ASP A 261 -8.78 -17.49 0.44
CA ASP A 261 -8.74 -17.45 1.89
C ASP A 261 -7.73 -18.45 2.47
N GLU A 262 -7.55 -19.60 1.82
CA GLU A 262 -6.53 -20.58 2.20
C GLU A 262 -5.11 -20.03 2.00
N GLN A 263 -4.85 -19.37 0.86
CA GLN A 263 -3.57 -18.72 0.61
C GLN A 263 -3.32 -17.59 1.61
N LYS A 264 -4.38 -16.85 1.97
CA LYS A 264 -4.29 -15.78 2.97
C LYS A 264 -3.92 -16.32 4.35
N ALA A 265 -4.57 -17.40 4.79
CA ALA A 265 -4.24 -18.05 6.06
C ALA A 265 -2.80 -18.58 6.08
N PHE A 266 -2.35 -19.17 4.96
CA PHE A 266 -0.96 -19.62 4.81
C PHE A 266 0.02 -18.43 4.87
N PHE A 267 -0.27 -17.34 4.15
CA PHE A 267 0.56 -16.14 4.12
C PHE A 267 0.68 -15.46 5.48
N GLU A 268 -0.44 -15.26 6.18
CA GLU A 268 -0.45 -14.69 7.55
C GLU A 268 0.31 -15.60 8.51
N GLY A 269 0.12 -16.91 8.37
CA GLY A 269 0.84 -17.94 9.10
C GLY A 269 2.35 -17.82 8.91
N LEU A 270 2.83 -17.91 7.68
CA LEU A 270 4.24 -17.80 7.28
C LEU A 270 4.87 -16.47 7.71
N SER A 271 4.18 -15.35 7.46
CA SER A 271 4.69 -14.01 7.76
C SER A 271 5.04 -13.86 9.23
N ALA A 272 4.26 -14.44 10.14
CA ALA A 272 4.55 -14.38 11.58
C ALA A 272 5.88 -15.06 11.97
N TYR A 273 6.32 -16.10 11.25
CA TYR A 273 7.62 -16.76 11.49
C TYR A 273 8.76 -15.94 10.89
N LEU A 274 8.54 -15.32 9.72
CA LEU A 274 9.53 -14.44 9.09
C LEU A 274 9.71 -13.14 9.89
N ASP A 275 8.64 -12.58 10.45
CA ASP A 275 8.68 -11.39 11.30
C ASP A 275 9.49 -11.62 12.57
N ALA A 276 9.41 -12.82 13.16
CA ALA A 276 10.25 -13.19 14.30
C ALA A 276 11.75 -13.14 13.94
N ALA A 277 12.13 -13.43 12.70
CA ALA A 277 13.50 -13.35 12.23
C ALA A 277 13.94 -11.94 11.81
N PHE A 278 13.02 -11.13 11.27
CA PHE A 278 13.34 -9.82 10.69
C PHE A 278 13.93 -8.81 11.70
N GLU A 279 13.73 -9.05 13.01
CA GLU A 279 14.34 -8.24 14.07
C GLU A 279 15.87 -8.39 14.18
N TYR A 280 16.46 -9.41 13.55
CA TYR A 280 17.85 -9.79 13.74
C TYR A 280 18.73 -9.50 12.51
N ASN A 281 20.00 -9.18 12.78
CA ASN A 281 20.97 -8.76 11.76
C ASN A 281 21.88 -9.89 11.27
N THR A 282 21.92 -11.03 11.95
CA THR A 282 22.77 -12.16 11.57
C THR A 282 21.94 -13.36 11.12
N LEU A 283 22.44 -14.14 10.16
CA LEU A 283 21.75 -15.32 9.63
C LEU A 283 21.49 -16.36 10.72
N PHE A 284 22.44 -16.55 11.64
CA PHE A 284 22.28 -17.43 12.80
C PHE A 284 21.15 -16.99 13.73
N GLU A 285 21.06 -15.71 14.06
CA GLU A 285 19.97 -15.20 14.91
C GLU A 285 18.62 -15.31 14.20
N GLN A 286 18.58 -15.08 12.88
CA GLN A 286 17.38 -15.24 12.06
C GLN A 286 16.91 -16.70 12.05
N GLU A 287 17.81 -17.65 11.77
CA GLU A 287 17.53 -19.08 11.83
C GLU A 287 17.00 -19.48 13.21
N LYS A 288 17.70 -19.10 14.28
CA LYS A 288 17.31 -19.40 15.66
C LYS A 288 15.94 -18.81 16.00
N ALA A 289 15.64 -17.60 15.54
CA ALA A 289 14.35 -16.97 15.78
C ALA A 289 13.20 -17.74 15.11
N VAL A 290 13.39 -18.20 13.87
CA VAL A 290 12.42 -19.08 13.21
C VAL A 290 12.26 -20.39 13.98
N HIS A 291 13.37 -21.04 14.34
CA HIS A 291 13.36 -22.27 15.12
C HIS A 291 12.56 -22.12 16.43
N ASP A 292 12.92 -21.14 17.25
CA ASP A 292 12.28 -20.90 18.54
C ASP A 292 10.80 -20.57 18.37
N TYR A 293 10.47 -19.74 17.38
CA TYR A 293 9.08 -19.39 17.10
C TYR A 293 8.28 -20.60 16.64
N MET A 294 8.87 -21.53 15.88
CA MET A 294 8.25 -22.79 15.51
C MET A 294 7.92 -23.66 16.72
N VAL A 295 8.90 -23.88 17.60
CA VAL A 295 8.72 -24.69 18.81
C VAL A 295 7.71 -24.04 19.76
N LEU A 296 7.72 -22.72 19.90
CA LEU A 296 6.82 -22.02 20.83
C LEU A 296 5.36 -21.88 20.34
N ASN A 297 5.12 -21.99 19.03
CA ASN A 297 3.81 -21.69 18.43
C ASN A 297 3.21 -22.84 17.62
N SER A 298 3.84 -24.01 17.65
CA SER A 298 3.37 -25.23 16.98
C SER A 298 3.49 -26.41 17.93
N ALA A 299 2.79 -27.50 17.65
CA ALA A 299 2.91 -28.72 18.44
C ALA A 299 2.91 -29.96 17.56
N TYR A 300 3.76 -30.93 17.88
CA TYR A 300 3.79 -32.22 17.21
C TYR A 300 2.41 -32.92 17.25
N ASP A 301 1.93 -33.44 16.11
CA ASP A 301 0.66 -34.14 15.97
C ASP A 301 0.74 -35.59 16.51
N TYR A 302 1.17 -35.69 17.77
CA TYR A 302 1.51 -36.94 18.44
C TYR A 302 0.33 -37.90 18.51
N LYS A 303 -0.87 -37.38 18.76
CA LYS A 303 -2.08 -38.20 18.88
C LYS A 303 -2.47 -38.82 17.54
N SER A 304 -2.46 -38.05 16.46
CA SER A 304 -2.79 -38.60 15.14
C SER A 304 -1.69 -39.55 14.65
N TYR A 305 -0.43 -39.25 14.97
CA TYR A 305 0.70 -40.14 14.71
C TYR A 305 0.53 -41.49 15.39
N GLN A 306 0.29 -41.52 16.71
CA GLN A 306 0.07 -42.76 17.46
C GLN A 306 -1.13 -43.56 16.96
N ASN A 307 -2.16 -42.88 16.46
CA ASN A 307 -3.37 -43.52 15.94
C ASN A 307 -3.27 -43.92 14.46
N GLY A 308 -2.19 -43.55 13.76
CA GLY A 308 -2.05 -43.76 12.32
C GLY A 308 -3.06 -42.97 11.48
N THR A 309 -3.47 -41.79 11.94
CA THR A 309 -4.49 -40.93 11.33
C THR A 309 -3.99 -39.52 11.02
N VAL A 310 -2.68 -39.36 10.80
CA VAL A 310 -2.05 -38.06 10.51
C VAL A 310 -2.71 -37.43 9.26
N PRO A 311 -3.25 -36.20 9.36
CA PRO A 311 -3.78 -35.48 8.21
C PRO A 311 -2.71 -35.19 7.17
N ALA A 312 -3.09 -35.11 5.89
CA ALA A 312 -2.15 -34.79 4.81
C ALA A 312 -1.47 -33.41 5.00
N ALA A 313 -2.17 -32.43 5.56
CA ALA A 313 -1.61 -31.11 5.84
C ALA A 313 -0.52 -31.14 6.92
N SER A 314 -0.58 -32.08 7.88
CA SER A 314 0.46 -32.25 8.91
C SER A 314 1.80 -32.71 8.31
N HIS A 315 1.81 -33.17 7.06
CA HIS A 315 3.00 -33.55 6.30
C HIS A 315 3.55 -32.43 5.40
N THR A 316 3.01 -31.22 5.52
CA THR A 316 3.43 -30.06 4.71
C THR A 316 3.63 -28.83 5.61
N ALA A 317 4.18 -27.77 5.04
CA ALA A 317 4.32 -26.50 5.72
C ALA A 317 2.97 -25.89 6.16
N GLU A 318 1.86 -26.30 5.54
CA GLU A 318 0.50 -25.89 5.91
C GLU A 318 0.14 -26.32 7.34
N GLY A 319 0.59 -27.52 7.76
CA GLY A 319 0.44 -28.02 9.13
C GLY A 319 0.98 -27.01 10.16
N ILE A 320 2.16 -26.46 9.91
CA ILE A 320 2.78 -25.45 10.76
C ILE A 320 2.12 -24.08 10.59
N PHE A 321 2.06 -23.54 9.37
CA PHE A 321 1.67 -22.15 9.18
C PHE A 321 0.19 -21.90 9.47
N VAL A 322 -0.69 -22.83 9.09
CA VAL A 322 -2.14 -22.70 9.22
C VAL A 322 -2.66 -23.39 10.48
N TYR A 323 -2.31 -24.66 10.68
CA TYR A 323 -2.93 -25.49 11.72
C TYR A 323 -2.17 -25.51 13.04
N LYS A 324 -0.95 -24.96 13.07
CA LYS A 324 -0.04 -24.98 14.22
C LYS A 324 0.24 -26.41 14.74
N THR A 325 0.10 -27.42 13.88
CA THR A 325 0.35 -28.81 14.23
C THR A 325 0.79 -29.62 13.02
N ALA A 326 1.86 -30.37 13.17
CA ALA A 326 2.48 -31.14 12.09
C ALA A 326 3.22 -32.36 12.63
N VAL A 327 3.66 -33.23 11.72
CA VAL A 327 4.70 -34.24 12.00
C VAL A 327 6.01 -33.82 11.32
N CYS A 328 7.05 -34.65 11.41
CA CYS A 328 8.43 -34.27 11.13
C CYS A 328 8.68 -33.65 9.75
N ASP A 329 8.09 -34.18 8.68
CA ASP A 329 8.19 -33.60 7.33
C ASP A 329 7.44 -32.27 7.17
N GLY A 330 6.37 -32.04 7.93
CA GLY A 330 5.70 -30.74 8.01
C GLY A 330 6.56 -29.67 8.71
N TYR A 331 7.20 -30.03 9.83
CA TYR A 331 8.20 -29.16 10.49
C TYR A 331 9.36 -28.85 9.54
N ALA A 332 9.97 -29.88 8.96
CA ALA A 332 11.12 -29.72 8.07
C ALA A 332 10.80 -28.89 6.82
N SER A 333 9.59 -29.03 6.28
CA SER A 333 9.12 -28.25 5.12
C SER A 333 8.89 -26.78 5.47
N ALA A 334 8.28 -26.50 6.63
CA ALA A 334 8.03 -25.12 7.07
C ALA A 334 9.33 -24.39 7.39
N PHE A 335 10.24 -25.03 8.13
CA PHE A 335 11.54 -24.46 8.46
C PHE A 335 12.35 -24.17 7.20
N LYS A 336 12.42 -25.14 6.26
CA LYS A 336 13.07 -24.93 4.96
C LYS A 336 12.47 -23.74 4.20
N LEU A 337 11.15 -23.62 4.12
CA LEU A 337 10.53 -22.50 3.40
C LEU A 337 10.92 -21.14 4.01
N CYS A 338 10.93 -21.03 5.34
CA CYS A 338 11.40 -19.83 6.01
C CYS A 338 12.87 -19.53 5.67
N MET A 339 13.74 -20.54 5.70
CA MET A 339 15.16 -20.39 5.38
C MET A 339 15.38 -19.97 3.93
N ASP A 340 14.68 -20.62 2.97
CA ASP A 340 14.75 -20.28 1.55
C ASP A 340 14.33 -18.82 1.32
N ILE A 341 13.24 -18.37 1.96
CA ILE A 341 12.80 -16.97 1.89
C ILE A 341 13.80 -16.03 2.55
N LEU A 342 14.41 -16.39 3.68
CA LEU A 342 15.46 -15.59 4.33
C LEU A 342 16.78 -15.58 3.55
N GLY A 343 16.95 -16.44 2.55
CA GLY A 343 18.16 -16.57 1.76
C GLY A 343 19.25 -17.38 2.48
N ILE A 344 18.86 -18.21 3.44
CA ILE A 344 19.72 -19.11 4.20
C ILE A 344 19.63 -20.49 3.52
N PRO A 345 20.70 -21.00 2.89
CA PRO A 345 20.64 -22.29 2.21
C PRO A 345 20.27 -23.40 3.18
N CYS A 346 19.18 -24.12 2.87
CA CYS A 346 18.63 -25.15 3.74
C CYS A 346 18.11 -26.31 2.88
N GLU A 347 18.41 -27.54 3.29
CA GLU A 347 17.96 -28.74 2.59
C GLU A 347 17.22 -29.68 3.54
N THR A 348 16.19 -30.35 3.04
CA THR A 348 15.48 -31.37 3.81
C THR A 348 16.26 -32.69 3.74
N ILE A 349 16.60 -33.23 4.89
CA ILE A 349 17.21 -34.55 5.04
C ILE A 349 16.12 -35.55 5.41
N THR A 350 16.21 -36.76 4.85
CA THR A 350 15.33 -37.87 5.18
C THR A 350 16.14 -39.09 5.57
N GLY A 351 15.60 -39.86 6.52
CA GLY A 351 16.26 -41.03 7.05
C GLY A 351 15.36 -41.80 7.99
N THR A 352 15.97 -42.39 9.01
CA THR A 352 15.26 -43.08 10.08
C THR A 352 15.77 -42.65 11.44
N ALA A 353 14.84 -42.51 12.39
CA ALA A 353 15.11 -42.24 13.80
C ALA A 353 14.05 -42.98 14.63
N ASP A 354 14.41 -43.47 15.83
CA ASP A 354 13.53 -44.29 16.70
C ASP A 354 12.82 -45.47 15.99
N GLY A 355 13.46 -46.05 14.97
CA GLY A 355 12.93 -47.16 14.19
C GLY A 355 11.81 -46.79 13.20
N GLY A 356 11.48 -45.50 13.05
CA GLY A 356 10.55 -44.95 12.07
C GLY A 356 11.26 -44.14 10.99
N GLY A 357 10.53 -43.80 9.92
CA GLY A 357 10.99 -42.80 8.96
C GLY A 357 10.94 -41.40 9.58
N HIS A 358 11.94 -40.57 9.30
CA HIS A 358 12.05 -39.23 9.87
C HIS A 358 12.60 -38.22 8.87
N ALA A 359 12.28 -36.94 9.08
CA ALA A 359 12.69 -35.83 8.23
C ALA A 359 13.06 -34.61 9.08
N TRP A 360 14.15 -33.95 8.71
CA TRP A 360 14.72 -32.77 9.38
C TRP A 360 15.46 -31.90 8.36
N ASN A 361 16.30 -30.96 8.79
CA ASN A 361 17.00 -30.05 7.90
C ASN A 361 18.53 -30.07 8.07
N ALA A 362 19.23 -29.71 7.01
CA ALA A 362 20.60 -29.23 7.06
C ALA A 362 20.62 -27.76 6.63
N VAL A 363 21.30 -26.90 7.38
CA VAL A 363 21.37 -25.45 7.15
C VAL A 363 22.82 -25.02 6.95
N MET A 364 23.07 -24.09 6.02
CA MET A 364 24.40 -23.53 5.80
C MET A 364 24.52 -22.13 6.42
N LEU A 365 25.49 -21.97 7.32
CA LEU A 365 25.85 -20.70 7.95
C LEU A 365 27.36 -20.49 7.81
N ASP A 366 27.78 -19.31 7.34
CA ASP A 366 29.19 -18.98 7.11
C ASP A 366 29.97 -20.07 6.34
N ASP A 367 29.35 -20.57 5.25
CA ASP A 367 29.90 -21.62 4.38
C ASP A 367 30.10 -23.01 5.05
N GLU A 368 29.59 -23.22 6.26
CA GLU A 368 29.59 -24.52 6.96
C GLU A 368 28.16 -25.06 7.09
N TRP A 369 28.00 -26.38 6.98
CA TRP A 369 26.71 -27.03 7.15
C TRP A 369 26.51 -27.52 8.58
N TYR A 370 25.26 -27.46 9.01
CA TYR A 370 24.78 -27.84 10.33
C TYR A 370 23.51 -28.69 10.18
N MET A 371 23.30 -29.66 11.05
CA MET A 371 22.04 -30.40 11.14
C MET A 371 21.12 -29.70 12.14
N VAL A 372 19.85 -29.57 11.76
CA VAL A 372 18.79 -28.97 12.57
C VAL A 372 17.57 -29.88 12.55
N ASP A 373 17.07 -30.24 13.73
CA ASP A 373 15.79 -30.93 13.88
C ASP A 373 14.84 -30.22 14.84
N VAL A 374 14.07 -29.30 14.25
CA VAL A 374 13.01 -28.55 14.96
C VAL A 374 11.98 -29.48 15.60
N THR A 375 11.75 -30.67 15.03
CA THR A 375 10.76 -31.62 15.55
C THR A 375 11.21 -32.23 16.87
N TRP A 376 12.49 -32.57 16.97
CA TRP A 376 13.05 -33.17 18.19
C TRP A 376 13.43 -32.12 19.24
N ASP A 377 13.56 -30.86 18.82
CA ASP A 377 13.68 -29.72 19.72
C ASP A 377 12.31 -29.17 20.22
N ASP A 378 11.20 -29.65 19.66
CA ASP A 378 9.84 -29.44 20.17
C ASP A 378 9.50 -30.47 21.28
N PRO A 379 9.26 -30.05 22.54
CA PRO A 379 8.94 -30.96 23.62
C PRO A 379 7.72 -31.85 23.34
N VAL A 380 7.84 -33.17 23.56
CA VAL A 380 6.70 -34.09 23.47
C VAL A 380 6.52 -34.86 24.79
N PRO A 381 5.37 -34.74 25.50
CA PRO A 381 4.26 -33.83 25.22
C PRO A 381 4.65 -32.35 25.29
N ASP A 382 3.95 -31.53 24.50
CA ASP A 382 4.16 -30.07 24.45
C ASP A 382 4.20 -29.44 25.84
N THR A 383 5.22 -28.61 26.06
CA THR A 383 5.46 -27.89 27.30
C THR A 383 5.49 -26.39 27.01
N PRO A 384 4.39 -25.66 27.22
CA PRO A 384 4.27 -24.27 26.82
C PRO A 384 5.40 -23.39 27.35
N GLY A 385 6.04 -22.64 26.44
CA GLY A 385 7.13 -21.73 26.77
C GLY A 385 8.51 -22.39 26.89
N GLN A 386 8.63 -23.68 26.59
CA GLN A 386 9.90 -24.40 26.57
C GLN A 386 10.37 -24.64 25.14
N VAL A 387 11.65 -24.37 24.90
CA VAL A 387 12.36 -24.71 23.66
C VAL A 387 13.55 -25.59 24.03
N LEU A 388 13.76 -26.69 23.31
CA LEU A 388 14.98 -27.50 23.43
C LEU A 388 15.96 -27.11 22.33
N TYR A 389 17.21 -27.51 22.49
CA TYR A 389 18.30 -27.20 21.55
C TYR A 389 19.25 -28.38 21.39
N GLY A 390 18.77 -29.59 21.67
CA GLY A 390 19.56 -30.81 21.55
C GLY A 390 19.96 -31.10 20.11
N TYR A 391 19.16 -30.64 19.15
CA TYR A 391 19.35 -30.88 17.72
C TYR A 391 19.48 -29.59 16.91
N PHE A 392 19.73 -28.45 17.56
CA PHE A 392 19.92 -27.17 16.89
C PHE A 392 21.40 -26.93 16.55
N ASN A 393 21.68 -26.96 15.25
CA ASN A 393 22.99 -26.77 14.65
C ASN A 393 24.07 -27.77 15.10
N ILE A 394 23.74 -29.05 15.10
CA ILE A 394 24.67 -30.13 15.45
C ILE A 394 25.43 -30.65 14.23
N THR A 395 26.55 -31.32 14.47
CA THR A 395 27.32 -31.99 13.43
C THR A 395 26.65 -33.29 12.97
N ASP A 396 27.04 -33.78 11.79
CA ASP A 396 26.79 -35.12 11.26
C ASP A 396 27.11 -36.23 12.28
N GLU A 397 28.22 -36.10 13.01
CA GLU A 397 28.69 -37.09 13.99
C GLU A 397 27.67 -37.25 15.12
N LYS A 398 27.26 -36.12 15.72
CA LYS A 398 26.21 -36.05 16.73
C LYS A 398 24.88 -36.58 16.21
N MET A 399 24.44 -36.11 15.04
CA MET A 399 23.17 -36.53 14.45
C MET A 399 23.13 -38.05 14.20
N LYS A 400 24.26 -38.67 13.84
CA LYS A 400 24.35 -40.12 13.57
C LYS A 400 24.36 -41.01 14.82
N GLN A 401 24.32 -40.44 16.02
CA GLN A 401 24.23 -41.23 17.25
C GLN A 401 22.85 -41.91 17.38
N ASP A 402 21.79 -41.25 16.90
CA ASP A 402 20.40 -41.70 16.97
C ASP A 402 19.65 -41.64 15.62
N HIS A 403 20.18 -40.93 14.61
CA HIS A 403 19.65 -40.94 13.25
C HIS A 403 20.49 -41.78 12.28
N THR A 404 19.82 -42.38 11.29
CA THR A 404 20.45 -43.04 10.15
C THR A 404 19.98 -42.42 8.85
N TYR A 405 20.91 -41.94 8.03
CA TYR A 405 20.63 -41.29 6.75
C TYR A 405 21.85 -41.32 5.82
N THR A 406 21.62 -40.96 4.56
CA THR A 406 22.67 -40.74 3.56
C THR A 406 22.42 -39.40 2.87
N SER A 407 23.41 -38.52 2.86
CA SER A 407 23.38 -37.23 2.19
C SER A 407 24.74 -36.91 1.59
N ASP A 408 24.77 -36.11 0.53
CA ASP A 408 26.01 -35.53 -0.03
C ASP A 408 26.47 -34.29 0.76
N ILE A 409 25.58 -33.73 1.60
CA ILE A 409 25.89 -32.63 2.52
C ILE A 409 26.74 -33.17 3.67
N LYS A 410 27.79 -32.41 4.03
CA LYS A 410 28.66 -32.71 5.16
C LYS A 410 28.47 -31.64 6.22
N ALA A 411 27.68 -31.92 7.25
CA ALA A 411 27.50 -30.99 8.36
C ALA A 411 28.61 -31.19 9.41
N ASP A 412 29.77 -30.58 9.20
CA ASP A 412 30.89 -30.59 10.16
C ASP A 412 31.09 -29.24 10.88
N GLY A 413 30.17 -28.30 10.67
CA GLY A 413 30.15 -27.01 11.35
C GLY A 413 30.01 -27.17 12.86
N THR A 414 30.77 -26.38 13.61
CA THR A 414 30.75 -26.38 15.09
C THR A 414 30.56 -24.99 15.69
N LYS A 415 30.78 -23.92 14.90
CA LYS A 415 30.71 -22.54 15.38
C LYS A 415 29.33 -22.18 15.94
N TYR A 416 28.27 -22.66 15.28
CA TYR A 416 26.89 -22.34 15.62
C TYR A 416 26.15 -23.45 16.38
N TYR A 417 26.87 -24.47 16.87
CA TYR A 417 26.28 -25.46 17.75
C TYR A 417 25.84 -24.83 19.06
N TYR A 418 24.53 -24.61 19.21
CA TYR A 418 24.02 -23.70 20.22
C TYR A 418 24.35 -24.10 21.66
N LEU A 419 24.25 -25.39 21.98
CA LEU A 419 24.62 -25.86 23.31
C LEU A 419 26.12 -25.74 23.56
N GLY A 420 26.96 -26.05 22.57
CA GLY A 420 28.42 -25.88 22.66
C GLY A 420 28.86 -24.42 22.80
N MET A 421 28.00 -23.44 22.49
CA MET A 421 28.24 -22.03 22.73
C MET A 421 27.95 -21.58 24.18
N GLN A 422 27.27 -22.40 24.98
CA GLN A 422 26.89 -22.03 26.34
C GLN A 422 28.04 -22.25 27.32
N GLU A 423 28.25 -21.30 28.24
CA GLU A 423 29.31 -21.41 29.26
C GLU A 423 29.12 -22.60 30.22
N ASN A 424 27.90 -23.14 30.29
CA ASN A 424 27.51 -24.20 31.19
C ASN A 424 27.36 -25.56 30.49
N TYR A 425 27.90 -25.69 29.29
CA TYR A 425 27.93 -26.93 28.52
C TYR A 425 29.29 -27.63 28.63
N PHE A 426 29.26 -28.95 28.78
CA PHE A 426 30.41 -29.82 28.90
C PHE A 426 30.17 -31.12 28.14
N THR A 427 31.23 -31.82 27.81
CA THR A 427 31.21 -33.23 27.41
C THR A 427 31.57 -34.14 28.60
N ASP A 428 31.27 -35.43 28.49
CA ASP A 428 31.65 -36.42 29.50
C ASP A 428 33.17 -36.52 29.75
N ALA A 429 33.99 -36.11 28.78
CA ALA A 429 35.43 -35.96 28.91
C ALA A 429 35.87 -34.78 29.79
N GLU A 430 35.00 -33.79 30.02
CA GLU A 430 35.28 -32.51 30.71
C GLU A 430 34.74 -32.49 32.14
N ILE A 431 34.69 -33.66 32.79
CA ILE A 431 34.13 -33.81 34.14
C ILE A 431 34.76 -32.87 35.18
N ASP A 432 36.07 -32.60 35.08
CA ASP A 432 36.77 -31.72 36.01
C ASP A 432 36.34 -30.25 35.82
N ASP A 433 36.17 -29.82 34.58
CA ASP A 433 35.73 -28.45 34.23
C ASP A 433 34.27 -28.23 34.64
N TYR A 434 33.41 -29.24 34.47
CA TYR A 434 32.04 -29.23 34.99
C TYR A 434 32.01 -28.93 36.50
N TYR A 435 32.79 -29.65 37.31
CA TYR A 435 32.82 -29.43 38.76
C TYR A 435 33.45 -28.09 39.15
N ALA A 436 34.46 -27.63 38.40
CA ALA A 436 35.05 -26.31 38.57
C ALA A 436 34.02 -25.20 38.34
N TYR A 437 33.25 -25.29 37.24
CA TYR A 437 32.19 -24.35 36.90
C TYR A 437 31.11 -24.26 37.99
N ILE A 438 30.58 -25.39 38.45
CA ILE A 438 29.57 -25.40 39.53
C ILE A 438 30.13 -24.75 40.80
N SER A 439 31.38 -25.06 41.15
CA SER A 439 32.04 -24.50 42.35
C SER A 439 32.26 -22.99 42.23
N GLU A 440 32.69 -22.51 41.06
CA GLU A 440 32.89 -21.10 40.75
C GLU A 440 31.57 -20.33 40.85
N LYS A 441 30.53 -20.72 40.10
CA LYS A 441 29.22 -20.05 40.12
C LYS A 441 28.59 -20.07 41.51
N ALA A 442 28.78 -21.15 42.27
CA ALA A 442 28.34 -21.21 43.65
C ALA A 442 29.08 -20.20 44.55
N SER A 443 30.36 -19.91 44.26
CA SER A 443 31.16 -18.97 45.05
C SER A 443 30.77 -17.50 44.85
N GLU A 444 30.25 -17.15 43.67
CA GLU A 444 29.87 -15.77 43.30
C GLU A 444 28.72 -15.22 44.15
N THR A 445 27.85 -16.09 44.67
CA THR A 445 26.66 -15.70 45.41
C THR A 445 26.76 -16.05 46.90
N SER A 446 26.55 -15.07 47.79
CA SER A 446 26.53 -15.30 49.24
C SER A 446 25.20 -15.85 49.77
N GLY A 447 24.15 -15.89 48.94
CA GLY A 447 22.82 -16.39 49.26
C GLY A 447 22.51 -17.75 48.62
N ASN A 448 21.22 -18.11 48.56
CA ASN A 448 20.77 -19.30 47.85
C ASN A 448 21.02 -19.12 46.35
N VAL A 449 21.53 -20.17 45.69
CA VAL A 449 21.85 -20.15 44.26
C VAL A 449 21.38 -21.44 43.60
N THR A 450 20.86 -21.31 42.39
CA THR A 450 20.53 -22.42 41.50
C THR A 450 21.47 -22.33 40.30
N ILE A 451 22.17 -23.42 40.01
CA ILE A 451 23.18 -23.50 38.96
C ILE A 451 22.80 -24.67 38.07
N THR A 452 22.75 -24.44 36.77
CA THR A 452 22.45 -25.47 35.79
C THR A 452 23.67 -25.68 34.91
N ALA A 453 24.02 -26.93 34.65
CA ALA A 453 25.04 -27.32 33.69
C ALA A 453 24.53 -28.50 32.84
N MET A 454 24.93 -28.51 31.58
CA MET A 454 24.57 -29.53 30.60
C MET A 454 25.81 -30.36 30.31
N VAL A 455 25.67 -31.67 30.33
CA VAL A 455 26.75 -32.60 29.99
C VAL A 455 26.25 -33.51 28.89
N GLU A 456 26.97 -33.52 27.77
CA GLU A 456 26.74 -34.46 26.68
C GLU A 456 27.53 -35.75 26.87
N SER A 457 26.87 -36.88 26.67
CA SER A 457 27.52 -38.18 26.55
C SER A 457 28.02 -38.40 25.12
N THR A 458 29.31 -38.64 24.95
CA THR A 458 29.93 -38.72 23.62
C THR A 458 29.99 -40.14 23.07
N ASP A 459 30.04 -41.15 23.94
CA ASP A 459 30.26 -42.55 23.54
C ASP A 459 29.38 -43.59 24.26
N GLN A 460 28.58 -43.17 25.24
CA GLN A 460 27.82 -44.07 26.12
C GLN A 460 26.35 -43.66 26.27
N GLU A 461 25.50 -44.62 26.64
CA GLU A 461 24.11 -44.31 27.02
C GLU A 461 24.10 -43.59 28.37
N ILE A 462 23.24 -42.57 28.52
CA ILE A 462 23.04 -41.91 29.81
C ILE A 462 22.29 -42.86 30.74
N ASP A 463 23.03 -43.58 31.57
CA ASP A 463 22.49 -44.50 32.57
C ASP A 463 22.79 -44.05 34.01
N SER A 464 22.38 -44.84 35.00
CA SER A 464 22.59 -44.51 36.42
C SER A 464 24.07 -44.45 36.82
N GLU A 465 24.95 -45.19 36.14
CA GLU A 465 26.38 -45.19 36.43
C GLU A 465 27.02 -43.92 35.88
N TRP A 466 26.73 -43.58 34.62
CA TRP A 466 27.17 -42.34 33.97
C TRP A 466 26.69 -41.12 34.76
N LEU A 467 25.40 -41.05 35.11
CA LEU A 467 24.84 -39.97 35.94
C LEU A 467 25.52 -39.89 37.32
N GLY A 468 25.94 -41.02 37.87
CA GLY A 468 26.66 -41.10 39.14
C GLY A 468 27.96 -40.29 39.13
N THR A 469 28.63 -40.19 37.98
CA THR A 469 29.90 -39.46 37.86
C THR A 469 29.75 -37.94 37.97
N PHE A 470 28.59 -37.40 37.60
CA PHE A 470 28.28 -35.96 37.62
C PHE A 470 27.42 -35.51 38.81
N THR A 471 27.10 -36.42 39.73
CA THR A 471 26.25 -36.16 40.91
C THR A 471 27.01 -36.21 42.24
N ASP A 472 28.32 -36.46 42.22
CA ASP A 472 29.17 -36.50 43.43
C ASP A 472 29.39 -35.09 44.02
N SER A 473 28.55 -34.74 45.01
CA SER A 473 28.70 -33.49 45.77
C SER A 473 30.03 -33.35 46.52
N GLY A 474 30.76 -34.43 46.77
CA GLY A 474 32.05 -34.40 47.46
C GLY A 474 33.16 -33.74 46.64
N ARG A 475 32.96 -33.59 45.33
CA ARG A 475 33.87 -32.91 44.41
C ARG A 475 33.65 -31.39 44.37
N LEU A 476 32.58 -30.89 44.97
CA LEU A 476 32.28 -29.47 45.03
C LEU A 476 33.10 -28.81 46.16
N GLU A 477 34.01 -27.90 45.81
CA GLU A 477 34.89 -27.22 46.76
C GLU A 477 34.21 -26.02 47.45
N ILE A 478 33.02 -26.23 48.02
CA ILE A 478 32.15 -25.15 48.52
C ILE A 478 31.42 -25.52 49.81
N SER A 479 31.14 -24.50 50.64
CA SER A 479 30.34 -24.65 51.86
C SER A 479 28.85 -24.38 51.59
N TYR A 480 27.97 -25.24 52.12
CA TYR A 480 26.51 -25.16 52.02
C TYR A 480 25.84 -25.74 53.27
N ARG A 481 24.61 -25.30 53.57
CA ARG A 481 23.74 -25.89 54.62
C ARG A 481 22.84 -26.98 54.06
N GLU A 482 22.25 -26.73 52.91
CA GLU A 482 21.41 -27.67 52.16
C GLU A 482 21.85 -27.70 50.70
N LEU A 483 21.86 -28.90 50.13
CA LEU A 483 22.16 -29.15 48.73
C LEU A 483 21.07 -30.07 48.18
N SER A 484 20.50 -29.70 47.04
CA SER A 484 19.65 -30.58 46.25
C SER A 484 20.08 -30.56 44.80
N LEU A 485 19.97 -31.70 44.13
CA LEU A 485 20.27 -31.87 42.72
C LEU A 485 19.05 -32.48 42.04
N SER A 486 18.63 -31.90 40.93
CA SER A 486 17.71 -32.52 39.99
C SER A 486 18.41 -32.72 38.65
N VAL A 487 18.13 -33.85 38.01
CA VAL A 487 18.67 -34.16 36.68
C VAL A 487 17.51 -34.41 35.74
N GLN A 488 17.59 -33.81 34.55
CA GLN A 488 16.73 -34.07 33.42
C GLN A 488 17.63 -34.41 32.23
N TRP A 489 17.24 -35.34 31.37
CA TRP A 489 18.02 -35.65 30.18
C TRP A 489 17.10 -35.99 29.02
N SER A 490 17.58 -35.71 27.82
CA SER A 490 16.94 -36.04 26.54
C SER A 490 18.05 -36.35 25.53
N GLY A 491 17.88 -37.42 24.76
CA GLY A 491 18.91 -37.93 23.85
C GLY A 491 20.24 -38.13 24.58
N HIS A 492 21.28 -37.48 24.09
CA HIS A 492 22.66 -37.57 24.60
C HIS A 492 23.04 -36.46 25.59
N ILE A 493 22.10 -35.64 26.07
CA ILE A 493 22.38 -34.50 26.95
C ILE A 493 21.67 -34.64 28.28
N ALA A 494 22.43 -34.56 29.38
CA ALA A 494 21.92 -34.46 30.74
C ALA A 494 22.10 -33.04 31.31
N THR A 495 21.00 -32.46 31.77
CA THR A 495 20.95 -31.18 32.47
C THR A 495 20.91 -31.40 33.98
N PHE A 496 21.97 -30.98 34.66
CA PHE A 496 22.14 -31.04 36.11
C PHE A 496 21.80 -29.68 36.71
N THR A 497 20.81 -29.63 37.59
CA THR A 497 20.42 -28.42 38.31
C THR A 497 20.73 -28.56 39.80
N TRP A 498 21.80 -27.90 40.23
CA TRP A 498 22.23 -27.83 41.61
C TRP A 498 21.57 -26.64 42.29
N THR A 499 20.89 -26.88 43.42
CA THR A 499 20.35 -25.82 44.28
C THR A 499 21.05 -25.87 45.62
N LEU A 500 21.74 -24.78 45.95
CA LEU A 500 22.54 -24.64 47.15
C LEU A 500 21.94 -23.57 48.05
N LYS A 501 21.78 -23.88 49.34
CA LYS A 501 21.37 -22.91 50.36
C LYS A 501 22.49 -22.72 51.39
N ARG A 502 22.86 -21.47 51.68
CA ARG A 502 24.01 -21.10 52.52
C ARG A 502 23.63 -20.56 53.90
#